data_AF-A0A4Q3EGC4-F1
#
_entry.id   AF-A0A4Q3EGC4-F1
#
_cell.length_a   1.000
_cell.length_b   1.000
_cell.length_c   1.000
_cell.angle_alpha   90.00
_cell.angle_beta   90.00
_cell.angle_gamma   90.00
#
_symmetry.space_group_name_H-M   'P 1'
#
loop_
_entity.id
_entity.type
_entity.pdbx_description
1 polymer ?
#
loop_
_entity_poly.entity_id
_entity_poly.type
_entity_poly.pdbx_seq_one_letter_code
_entity_poly.pdbx_strand_id
1 'polypeptide(L)'
;MHPVQHQTASPFFRSEVIIAPDTTIRLQSIDSSVFKDIGKHFEDNRYKVLNTEIAFSEEELNAEIVNYPERFSPNVVMRPLYQEVILPNIAYIGGGAEVVYWMELKANFDFYQVDFPILILRNSGLIVSKRAAEKVENMDLTLPDFFEDTTVLKTNWIKVNSQNPLQLNPQWQQLSAVFDELKMQNIKIDPTLGPSTEAIRKRLEHAVFNLEKKLIKAEKRNYETRLNQIDQVKAELFPGGSLQERNENFGLFYVKLGPKLIDDLVKNFKPLDFKFTILSE
;
A
#
# COMPACT_ATOMS: atom_id res chain seq x y z
N MET A 1 -3.91 -9.41 -24.45
CA MET A 1 -4.66 -8.89 -23.29
C MET A 1 -5.28 -7.52 -23.62
N HIS A 2 -6.45 -7.19 -23.05
CA HIS A 2 -7.14 -5.89 -23.21
C HIS A 2 -7.05 -5.04 -21.93
N PRO A 3 -6.72 -3.73 -21.99
CA PRO A 3 -6.67 -2.86 -20.81
C PRO A 3 -8.08 -2.46 -20.35
N VAL A 4 -8.36 -2.57 -19.05
CA VAL A 4 -9.65 -2.19 -18.46
C VAL A 4 -9.43 -1.25 -17.28
N GLN A 5 -9.82 0.02 -17.47
CA GLN A 5 -9.93 1.13 -16.51
C GLN A 5 -8.73 1.45 -15.60
N HIS A 6 -8.59 2.74 -15.27
CA HIS A 6 -7.42 3.29 -14.59
C HIS A 6 -7.83 3.99 -13.30
N GLN A 7 -7.19 3.66 -12.18
CA GLN A 7 -7.42 4.31 -10.89
C GLN A 7 -6.08 4.72 -10.26
N THR A 8 -6.07 5.87 -9.58
CA THR A 8 -4.93 6.43 -8.85
C THR A 8 -4.80 5.75 -7.49
N ALA A 9 -3.64 5.14 -7.20
CA ALA A 9 -3.42 4.34 -5.98
C ALA A 9 -2.93 5.17 -4.78
N SER A 10 -3.50 4.89 -3.59
CA SER A 10 -3.09 5.32 -2.22
C SER A 10 -3.79 4.37 -1.21
N PRO A 11 -3.36 4.14 0.06
CA PRO A 11 -2.08 4.33 0.76
C PRO A 11 -1.64 2.98 1.41
N PHE A 12 -0.79 2.17 0.78
CA PHE A 12 -0.37 0.86 1.33
C PHE A 12 1.09 0.79 1.78
N PHE A 13 1.77 1.92 1.92
CA PHE A 13 3.20 1.95 2.24
C PHE A 13 3.42 2.46 3.67
N ARG A 14 3.77 1.53 4.56
CA ARG A 14 4.52 1.82 5.78
C ARG A 14 5.89 1.16 5.65
N SER A 15 6.95 1.93 5.79
CA SER A 15 8.32 1.44 6.01
C SER A 15 8.76 1.91 7.39
N GLU A 16 9.18 0.98 8.23
CA GLU A 16 10.02 1.26 9.40
C GLU A 16 11.38 0.64 9.11
N VAL A 17 12.32 1.43 8.62
CA VAL A 17 13.73 1.03 8.57
C VAL A 17 14.37 1.54 9.85
N ILE A 18 14.60 0.63 10.81
CA ILE A 18 15.33 0.96 12.03
C ILE A 18 16.82 0.96 11.67
N ILE A 19 17.42 2.14 11.61
CA ILE A 19 18.85 2.34 11.33
C ILE A 19 19.56 2.62 12.65
N ALA A 20 20.60 1.84 12.96
CA ALA A 20 21.52 2.19 14.04
C ALA A 20 22.33 3.44 13.63
N PRO A 21 22.34 4.51 14.44
CA PRO A 21 22.82 5.84 14.04
C PRO A 21 24.33 5.95 13.71
N ASP A 22 25.09 4.87 13.82
CA ASP A 22 26.55 4.84 13.81
C ASP A 22 27.18 3.84 12.82
N THR A 23 26.37 3.21 11.95
CA THR A 23 26.85 2.22 10.97
C THR A 23 26.57 2.67 9.53
N THR A 24 27.62 2.74 8.70
CA THR A 24 27.52 3.23 7.31
C THR A 24 28.07 2.24 6.28
N ILE A 25 29.04 1.39 6.65
CA ILE A 25 29.77 0.51 5.73
C ILE A 25 29.79 -0.91 6.29
N ARG A 26 29.80 -1.92 5.41
CA ARG A 26 29.97 -3.33 5.77
C ARG A 26 31.34 -3.85 5.33
N LEU A 27 31.92 -4.71 6.15
CA LEU A 27 33.10 -5.50 5.81
C LEU A 27 32.69 -6.97 5.60
N GLN A 28 33.14 -7.57 4.50
CA GLN A 28 33.14 -9.01 4.33
C GLN A 28 34.33 -9.60 5.06
N SER A 29 34.06 -10.52 5.99
CA SER A 29 35.11 -11.23 6.72
C SER A 29 35.93 -12.09 5.76
N ILE A 30 37.25 -12.14 5.93
CA ILE A 30 38.16 -13.00 5.12
C ILE A 30 37.78 -14.49 5.27
N ASP A 31 37.34 -14.88 6.48
CA ASP A 31 37.01 -16.29 6.82
C ASP A 31 35.53 -16.67 6.61
N SER A 32 34.66 -15.74 6.20
CA SER A 32 33.26 -16.06 5.92
C SER A 32 32.67 -15.16 4.85
N SER A 33 31.89 -15.74 3.93
CA SER A 33 31.16 -15.00 2.89
C SER A 33 30.11 -13.98 3.41
N VAL A 34 30.08 -13.70 4.72
CA VAL A 34 29.10 -12.88 5.41
C VAL A 34 29.64 -11.46 5.62
N PHE A 35 28.84 -10.48 5.21
CA PHE A 35 29.09 -9.06 5.48
C PHE A 35 28.63 -8.69 6.91
N LYS A 36 29.44 -7.93 7.62
CA LYS A 36 29.15 -7.39 8.96
C LYS A 36 29.26 -5.87 8.94
N ASP A 37 28.35 -5.18 9.62
CA ASP A 37 28.39 -3.72 9.70
C ASP A 37 29.63 -3.25 10.51
N ILE A 38 30.19 -2.12 10.09
CA ILE A 38 31.27 -1.42 10.80
C ILE A 38 30.64 -0.24 11.53
N GLY A 39 30.82 -0.19 12.85
CA GLY A 39 30.38 0.90 13.71
C GLY A 39 31.57 1.72 14.21
N LYS A 40 31.39 3.03 14.40
CA LYS A 40 32.40 3.87 15.02
C LYS A 40 32.29 3.79 16.54
N HIS A 41 33.34 3.33 17.22
CA HIS A 41 33.41 3.35 18.68
C HIS A 41 33.93 4.72 19.15
N PHE A 42 33.05 5.54 19.74
CA PHE A 42 33.35 6.94 20.07
C PHE A 42 34.36 7.10 21.22
N GLU A 43 34.48 6.12 22.11
CA GLU A 43 35.39 6.19 23.27
C GLU A 43 36.88 6.02 22.87
N ASP A 44 37.16 5.19 21.85
CA ASP A 44 38.53 4.85 21.44
C ASP A 44 38.91 5.40 20.05
N ASN A 45 37.99 6.12 19.39
CA ASN A 45 38.12 6.61 18.02
C ASN A 45 38.53 5.53 16.99
N ARG A 46 38.12 4.28 17.22
CA ARG A 46 38.35 3.13 16.32
C ARG A 46 37.06 2.70 15.62
N TYR A 47 37.22 2.13 14.43
CA TYR A 47 36.14 1.52 13.65
C TYR A 47 36.11 0.02 13.94
N LYS A 48 35.05 -0.48 14.59
CA LYS A 48 34.92 -1.89 14.97
C LYS A 48 33.95 -2.60 14.06
N VAL A 49 34.33 -3.77 13.58
CA VAL A 49 33.43 -4.66 12.86
C VAL A 49 32.54 -5.37 13.88
N LEU A 50 31.23 -5.16 13.80
CA LEU A 50 30.28 -5.66 14.78
C LEU A 50 30.37 -7.19 14.90
N ASN A 51 30.27 -7.70 16.13
CA ASN A 51 30.37 -9.13 16.45
C ASN A 51 31.70 -9.78 16.00
N THR A 52 32.81 -9.03 16.11
CA THR A 52 34.18 -9.53 15.93
C THR A 52 35.17 -8.77 16.82
N GLU A 53 36.40 -9.27 16.89
CA GLU A 53 37.56 -8.56 17.48
C GLU A 53 38.28 -7.64 16.48
N ILE A 54 37.81 -7.56 15.23
CA ILE A 54 38.43 -6.73 14.19
C ILE A 54 38.10 -5.27 14.45
N ALA A 55 39.14 -4.44 14.57
CA ALA A 55 39.01 -2.99 14.68
C ALA A 55 40.14 -2.29 13.94
N PHE A 56 39.83 -1.17 13.29
CA PHE A 56 40.76 -0.36 12.52
C PHE A 56 40.87 1.06 13.13
N SER A 57 42.05 1.66 13.07
CA SER A 57 42.16 3.13 13.06
C SER A 57 41.63 3.68 11.73
N GLU A 58 41.50 5.01 11.62
CA GLU A 58 41.09 5.64 10.37
C GLU A 58 42.08 5.39 9.24
N GLU A 59 43.39 5.46 9.52
CA GLU A 59 44.45 5.20 8.56
C GLU A 59 44.48 3.73 8.15
N GLU A 60 44.31 2.81 9.09
CA GLU A 60 44.23 1.37 8.83
C GLU A 60 43.02 1.04 7.94
N LEU A 61 41.86 1.64 8.22
CA LEU A 61 40.64 1.43 7.44
C LEU A 61 40.80 1.96 6.01
N ASN A 62 41.37 3.16 5.84
CA ASN A 62 41.63 3.73 4.52
C ASN A 62 42.62 2.88 3.71
N ALA A 63 43.68 2.38 4.35
CA ALA A 63 44.63 1.48 3.70
C ALA A 63 43.96 0.16 3.29
N GLU A 64 43.08 -0.39 4.13
CA GLU A 64 42.33 -1.62 3.81
C GLU A 64 41.37 -1.40 2.64
N ILE A 65 40.65 -0.27 2.58
CA ILE A 65 39.76 0.09 1.45
C ILE A 65 40.53 0.17 0.13
N VAL A 66 41.73 0.76 0.15
CA VAL A 66 42.57 0.90 -1.06
C VAL A 66 43.13 -0.45 -1.50
N ASN A 67 43.59 -1.28 -0.56
CA ASN A 67 44.26 -2.54 -0.87
C ASN A 67 43.28 -3.69 -1.17
N TYR A 68 42.08 -3.66 -0.58
CA TYR A 68 41.08 -4.73 -0.67
C TYR A 68 39.64 -4.18 -0.82
N PRO A 69 39.35 -3.37 -1.85
CA PRO A 69 38.04 -2.74 -2.03
C PRO A 69 36.88 -3.74 -2.14
N GLU A 70 37.14 -4.95 -2.64
CA GLU A 70 36.15 -6.02 -2.78
C GLU A 70 35.58 -6.53 -1.44
N ARG A 71 36.26 -6.25 -0.33
CA ARG A 71 35.79 -6.60 1.02
C ARG A 71 34.73 -5.63 1.54
N PHE A 72 34.51 -4.51 0.87
CA PHE A 72 33.61 -3.47 1.35
C PHE A 72 32.30 -3.46 0.55
N SER A 73 31.21 -3.24 1.26
CA SER A 73 29.89 -3.06 0.64
C SER A 73 29.11 -1.99 1.40
N PRO A 74 28.35 -1.13 0.70
CA PRO A 74 27.49 -0.19 1.38
C PRO A 74 26.36 -0.93 2.10
N ASN A 75 25.98 -0.45 3.29
CA ASN A 75 24.75 -0.91 3.93
C ASN A 75 23.52 -0.29 3.25
N VAL A 76 22.32 -0.58 3.76
CA VAL A 76 21.07 -0.08 3.16
C VAL A 76 21.06 1.45 3.00
N VAL A 77 21.67 2.19 3.94
CA VAL A 77 21.73 3.66 4.00
C VAL A 77 22.70 4.24 2.99
N MET A 78 23.90 3.67 2.88
CA MET A 78 24.91 4.15 1.96
C MET A 78 24.73 3.61 0.54
N ARG A 79 23.93 2.55 0.35
CA ARG A 79 23.75 1.93 -0.98
C ARG A 79 23.16 2.92 -2.00
N PRO A 80 22.12 3.71 -1.69
CA PRO A 80 21.63 4.78 -2.56
C PRO A 80 22.72 5.76 -2.98
N LEU A 81 23.49 6.30 -2.03
CA LEU A 81 24.60 7.22 -2.32
C LEU A 81 25.65 6.57 -3.22
N TYR A 82 26.08 5.36 -2.86
CA TYR A 82 27.07 4.62 -3.63
C TYR A 82 26.61 4.42 -5.07
N GLN A 83 25.35 4.02 -5.27
CA GLN A 83 24.75 3.85 -6.59
C GLN A 83 24.82 5.14 -7.42
N GLU A 84 24.44 6.29 -6.85
CA GLU A 84 24.44 7.57 -7.57
C GLU A 84 25.85 8.11 -7.85
N VAL A 85 26.86 7.68 -7.07
CA VAL A 85 28.27 8.03 -7.33
C VAL A 85 28.86 7.19 -8.46
N ILE A 86 28.56 5.89 -8.51
CA ILE A 86 29.19 4.98 -9.48
C ILE A 86 28.44 4.86 -10.80
N LEU A 87 27.15 5.19 -10.85
CA LEU A 87 26.31 5.10 -12.04
C LEU A 87 25.80 6.48 -12.45
N PRO A 88 25.84 6.85 -13.75
CA PRO A 88 25.19 8.06 -14.23
C PRO A 88 23.67 7.85 -14.21
N ASN A 89 23.03 8.21 -13.11
CA ASN A 89 21.62 7.93 -12.89
C ASN A 89 20.78 9.22 -12.90
N ILE A 90 19.76 9.24 -13.76
CA ILE A 90 18.79 10.35 -13.83
C ILE A 90 17.61 10.07 -12.90
N ALA A 91 17.21 8.81 -12.77
CA ALA A 91 16.01 8.43 -12.05
C ALA A 91 16.14 7.07 -11.36
N TYR A 92 15.79 7.04 -10.09
CA TYR A 92 15.61 5.80 -9.36
C TYR A 92 14.19 5.26 -9.55
N ILE A 93 14.07 4.01 -9.99
CA ILE A 93 12.78 3.33 -10.16
C ILE A 93 12.61 2.33 -9.00
N GLY A 94 11.65 2.59 -8.11
CA GLY A 94 11.44 1.79 -6.91
C GLY A 94 9.97 1.47 -6.63
N GLY A 95 9.73 0.45 -5.80
CA GLY A 95 8.41 0.24 -5.20
C GLY A 95 8.08 1.34 -4.18
N GLY A 96 6.82 1.46 -3.77
CA GLY A 96 6.41 2.56 -2.90
C GLY A 96 7.15 2.62 -1.54
N ALA A 97 7.50 1.49 -0.95
CA ALA A 97 8.30 1.46 0.28
C ALA A 97 9.74 1.94 0.04
N GLU A 98 10.33 1.61 -1.11
CA GLU A 98 11.67 2.08 -1.47
C GLU A 98 11.66 3.58 -1.77
N VAL A 99 10.65 4.09 -2.48
CA VAL A 99 10.52 5.52 -2.77
C VAL A 99 10.41 6.33 -1.47
N VAL A 100 9.61 5.88 -0.50
CA VAL A 100 9.54 6.50 0.83
C VAL A 100 10.90 6.48 1.52
N TYR A 101 11.56 5.33 1.52
CA TYR A 101 12.89 5.19 2.09
C TYR A 101 13.93 6.13 1.44
N TRP A 102 13.91 6.28 0.12
CA TRP A 102 14.81 7.21 -0.59
C TRP A 102 14.55 8.66 -0.19
N MET A 103 13.29 9.06 0.01
CA MET A 103 12.95 10.42 0.46
C MET A 103 13.54 10.74 1.84
N GLU A 104 13.65 9.76 2.74
CA GLU A 104 14.27 9.92 4.06
C GLU A 104 15.78 10.22 3.96
N LEU A 105 16.44 9.85 2.86
CA LEU A 105 17.89 10.00 2.69
C LEU A 105 18.32 11.37 2.12
N LYS A 106 17.39 12.28 1.81
CA LYS A 106 17.70 13.56 1.14
C LYS A 106 18.83 14.35 1.83
N ALA A 107 18.81 14.42 3.16
CA ALA A 107 19.83 15.11 3.95
C ALA A 107 21.22 14.47 3.83
N ASN A 108 21.30 13.14 3.67
CA ASN A 108 22.57 12.44 3.45
C ASN A 108 23.15 12.81 2.08
N PHE A 109 22.33 12.88 1.04
CA PHE A 109 22.75 13.34 -0.29
C PHE A 109 23.28 14.77 -0.29
N ASP A 110 22.59 15.68 0.42
CA ASP A 110 23.06 17.06 0.59
C ASP A 110 24.40 17.13 1.34
N PHE A 111 24.57 16.33 2.39
CA PHE A 111 25.81 16.27 3.17
C PHE A 111 27.01 15.80 2.32
N TYR A 112 26.83 14.73 1.54
CA TYR A 112 27.87 14.18 0.67
C TYR A 112 27.99 14.93 -0.68
N GLN A 113 27.18 15.96 -0.92
CA GLN A 113 27.16 16.74 -2.16
C GLN A 113 26.96 15.88 -3.41
N VAL A 114 26.12 14.85 -3.29
CA VAL A 114 25.72 13.97 -4.39
C VAL A 114 24.34 14.39 -4.86
N ASP A 115 24.15 14.47 -6.17
CA ASP A 115 22.85 14.81 -6.75
C ASP A 115 21.79 13.78 -6.34
N PHE A 116 20.62 14.27 -5.91
CA PHE A 116 19.50 13.41 -5.54
C PHE A 116 18.68 13.07 -6.80
N PRO A 117 18.50 11.78 -7.16
CA PRO A 117 17.86 11.41 -8.41
C PRO A 117 16.36 11.66 -8.39
N ILE A 118 15.76 11.68 -9.58
CA ILE A 118 14.31 11.70 -9.70
C ILE A 118 13.76 10.35 -9.22
N LEU A 119 12.88 10.36 -8.22
CA LEU A 119 12.24 9.15 -7.75
C LEU A 119 11.00 8.84 -8.59
N ILE A 120 10.97 7.66 -9.21
CA ILE A 120 9.86 7.17 -10.02
C ILE A 120 9.29 5.91 -9.39
N LEU A 121 7.98 5.90 -9.15
CA LEU A 121 7.29 4.70 -8.72
C LEU A 121 7.24 3.71 -9.89
N ARG A 122 7.75 2.49 -9.68
CA ARG A 122 7.66 1.44 -10.69
C ARG A 122 6.20 1.15 -11.05
N ASN A 123 5.96 0.64 -12.25
CA ASN A 123 4.63 0.15 -12.61
C ASN A 123 4.17 -0.92 -11.62
N SER A 124 2.90 -0.84 -11.26
CA SER A 124 2.18 -1.90 -10.55
C SER A 124 1.09 -2.47 -11.43
N GLY A 125 0.87 -3.77 -11.33
CA GLY A 125 -0.17 -4.42 -12.11
C GLY A 125 -0.76 -5.69 -11.53
N LEU A 126 -1.86 -6.10 -12.14
CA LEU A 126 -2.63 -7.30 -11.83
C LEU A 126 -2.95 -8.01 -13.16
N ILE A 127 -2.57 -9.27 -13.26
CA ILE A 127 -2.94 -10.12 -14.38
C ILE A 127 -4.16 -10.93 -13.97
N VAL A 128 -5.24 -10.79 -14.74
CA VAL A 128 -6.55 -11.37 -14.47
C VAL A 128 -6.83 -12.46 -15.49
N SER A 129 -7.12 -13.65 -15.00
CA SER A 129 -7.53 -14.76 -15.86
C SER A 129 -8.89 -14.47 -16.51
N LYS A 130 -9.12 -14.98 -17.72
CA LYS A 130 -10.42 -14.81 -18.40
C LYS A 130 -11.58 -15.28 -17.52
N ARG A 131 -11.39 -16.40 -16.82
CA ARG A 131 -12.37 -16.96 -15.88
C ARG A 131 -12.67 -16.03 -14.70
N ALA A 132 -11.65 -15.38 -14.14
CA ALA A 132 -11.85 -14.41 -13.06
C ALA A 132 -12.60 -13.18 -13.58
N ALA A 133 -12.21 -12.65 -14.74
CA ALA A 133 -12.91 -11.52 -15.37
C ALA A 133 -14.39 -11.84 -15.64
N GLU A 134 -14.69 -13.02 -16.20
CA GLU A 134 -16.07 -13.48 -16.41
C GLU A 134 -16.86 -13.62 -15.10
N LYS A 135 -16.24 -14.13 -14.03
CA LYS A 135 -16.90 -14.20 -12.71
C LYS A 135 -17.23 -12.80 -12.18
N VAL A 136 -16.32 -11.85 -12.33
CA VAL A 136 -16.51 -10.46 -11.88
C VAL A 136 -17.69 -9.83 -12.61
N GLU A 137 -17.73 -9.96 -13.93
CA GLU A 137 -18.82 -9.44 -14.77
C GLU A 137 -20.18 -10.10 -14.44
N ASN A 138 -20.21 -11.42 -14.23
CA ASN A 138 -21.41 -12.16 -13.82
C ASN A 138 -21.93 -11.79 -12.42
N MET A 139 -21.20 -11.00 -11.66
CA MET A 139 -21.61 -10.45 -10.37
C MET A 139 -22.00 -8.98 -10.45
N ASP A 140 -22.12 -8.41 -11.66
CA ASP A 140 -22.38 -6.98 -11.89
C ASP A 140 -21.35 -6.08 -11.19
N LEU A 141 -20.09 -6.53 -11.18
CA LEU A 141 -18.94 -5.82 -10.60
C LEU A 141 -17.90 -5.54 -11.68
N THR A 142 -17.01 -4.60 -11.38
CA THR A 142 -15.84 -4.27 -12.16
C THR A 142 -14.56 -4.70 -11.43
N LEU A 143 -13.46 -4.91 -12.16
CA LEU A 143 -12.17 -5.25 -11.55
C LEU A 143 -11.66 -4.18 -10.56
N PRO A 144 -11.82 -2.87 -10.82
CA PRO A 144 -11.50 -1.82 -9.86
C PRO A 144 -12.25 -1.93 -8.51
N ASP A 145 -13.50 -2.43 -8.50
CA ASP A 145 -14.27 -2.58 -7.25
C ASP A 145 -13.57 -3.52 -6.25
N PHE A 146 -12.80 -4.49 -6.77
CA PHE A 146 -12.03 -5.41 -5.94
C PHE A 146 -10.80 -4.78 -5.31
N PHE A 147 -10.49 -3.50 -5.50
CA PHE A 147 -9.46 -2.79 -4.72
C PHE A 147 -10.00 -2.27 -3.38
N GLU A 148 -11.32 -2.19 -3.22
CA GLU A 148 -11.95 -1.81 -1.95
C GLU A 148 -11.77 -2.89 -0.87
N ASP A 149 -11.94 -2.50 0.39
CA ASP A 149 -12.06 -3.47 1.49
C ASP A 149 -13.21 -4.45 1.24
N THR A 150 -12.98 -5.74 1.51
CA THR A 150 -13.95 -6.80 1.23
C THR A 150 -15.30 -6.58 1.93
N THR A 151 -15.30 -6.02 3.14
CA THR A 151 -16.54 -5.73 3.86
C THR A 151 -17.31 -4.59 3.22
N VAL A 152 -16.59 -3.56 2.74
CA VAL A 152 -17.17 -2.43 2.00
C VAL A 152 -17.75 -2.90 0.67
N LEU A 153 -16.96 -3.62 -0.14
CA LEU A 153 -17.37 -4.19 -1.43
C LEU A 153 -18.67 -4.99 -1.31
N LYS A 154 -18.73 -5.95 -0.37
CA LYS A 154 -19.93 -6.75 -0.13
C LYS A 154 -21.13 -5.93 0.30
N THR A 155 -20.90 -4.89 1.12
CA THR A 155 -21.98 -4.01 1.58
C THR A 155 -22.53 -3.17 0.43
N ASN A 156 -21.66 -2.63 -0.41
CA ASN A 156 -22.03 -1.88 -1.61
C ASN A 156 -22.77 -2.75 -2.60
N TRP A 157 -22.27 -3.96 -2.85
CA TRP A 157 -22.92 -4.94 -3.72
C TRP A 157 -24.37 -5.24 -3.28
N ILE A 158 -24.59 -5.46 -1.98
CA ILE A 158 -25.93 -5.71 -1.42
C ILE A 158 -26.84 -4.49 -1.57
N LYS A 159 -26.33 -3.28 -1.31
CA LYS A 159 -27.12 -2.05 -1.44
C LYS A 159 -27.62 -1.83 -2.87
N VAL A 160 -26.87 -2.29 -3.87
CA VAL A 160 -27.22 -2.17 -5.29
C VAL A 160 -28.12 -3.32 -5.75
N ASN A 161 -27.86 -4.55 -5.32
CA ASN A 161 -28.50 -5.75 -5.88
C ASN A 161 -29.69 -6.30 -5.06
N SER A 162 -29.85 -5.84 -3.81
CA SER A 162 -30.99 -6.24 -3.00
C SER A 162 -32.29 -5.64 -3.56
N GLN A 163 -33.33 -6.47 -3.67
CA GLN A 163 -34.69 -6.04 -4.02
C GLN A 163 -35.39 -5.31 -2.86
N ASN A 164 -34.86 -5.41 -1.64
CA ASN A 164 -35.45 -4.81 -0.45
C ASN A 164 -34.88 -3.41 -0.20
N PRO A 165 -35.70 -2.43 0.23
CA PRO A 165 -35.21 -1.10 0.57
C PRO A 165 -34.40 -1.18 1.88
N LEU A 166 -33.07 -1.11 1.77
CA LEU A 166 -32.17 -1.22 2.92
C LEU A 166 -31.78 0.13 3.51
N GLN A 167 -31.80 1.19 2.70
CA GLN A 167 -31.41 2.52 3.15
C GLN A 167 -32.60 3.24 3.78
N LEU A 168 -32.40 3.76 4.99
CA LEU A 168 -33.44 4.44 5.77
C LEU A 168 -33.28 5.97 5.77
N ASN A 169 -32.33 6.50 4.99
CA ASN A 169 -32.08 7.93 4.89
C ASN A 169 -33.31 8.74 4.44
N PRO A 170 -34.12 8.32 3.45
CA PRO A 170 -35.33 9.06 3.08
C PRO A 170 -36.34 9.15 4.23
N GLN A 171 -36.52 8.07 4.99
CA GLN A 171 -37.41 8.02 6.16
C GLN A 171 -36.85 8.88 7.29
N TRP A 172 -35.52 8.89 7.48
CA TRP A 172 -34.87 9.76 8.44
C TRP A 172 -35.01 11.25 8.08
N GLN A 173 -34.91 11.62 6.80
CA GLN A 173 -35.11 13.00 6.35
C GLN A 173 -36.52 13.51 6.69
N GLN A 174 -37.55 12.66 6.48
CA GLN A 174 -38.92 12.99 6.89
C GLN A 174 -39.04 13.19 8.40
N LEU A 175 -38.42 12.30 9.20
CA LEU A 175 -38.44 12.40 10.65
C LEU A 175 -37.66 13.63 11.16
N SER A 176 -36.54 13.96 10.52
CA SER A 176 -35.72 15.13 10.88
C SER A 176 -36.49 16.43 10.67
N ALA A 177 -37.29 16.55 9.60
CA ALA A 177 -38.14 17.73 9.38
C ALA A 177 -39.15 17.93 10.52
N VAL A 178 -39.74 16.85 11.05
CA VAL A 178 -40.62 16.91 12.22
C VAL A 178 -39.85 17.43 13.46
N PHE A 179 -38.60 17.02 13.64
CA PHE A 179 -37.77 17.52 14.75
C PHE A 179 -37.43 19.01 14.60
N ASP A 180 -37.23 19.49 13.38
CA ASP A 180 -36.99 20.92 13.13
C ASP A 180 -38.22 21.76 13.52
N GLU A 181 -39.43 21.29 13.18
CA GLU A 181 -40.68 21.90 13.61
C GLU A 181 -40.84 21.89 15.14
N LEU A 182 -40.63 20.73 15.77
CA LEU A 182 -40.71 20.59 17.23
C LEU A 182 -39.73 21.51 17.96
N LYS A 183 -38.51 21.65 17.44
CA LYS A 183 -37.50 22.56 18.00
C LYS A 183 -37.96 24.01 17.95
N MET A 184 -38.51 24.44 16.81
CA MET A 184 -39.03 25.80 16.64
C MET A 184 -40.24 26.09 17.53
N GLN A 185 -41.08 25.09 17.80
CA GLN A 185 -42.20 25.21 18.75
C GLN A 185 -41.70 25.25 20.21
N ASN A 186 -40.79 24.36 20.58
CA ASN A 186 -40.30 24.22 21.96
C ASN A 186 -39.47 25.41 22.43
N ILE A 187 -38.66 26.02 21.55
CA ILE A 187 -37.87 27.23 21.88
C ILE A 187 -38.77 28.42 22.24
N LYS A 188 -40.00 28.49 21.69
CA LYS A 188 -40.98 29.52 22.07
C LYS A 188 -41.53 29.34 23.49
N ILE A 189 -41.46 28.12 24.02
CA ILE A 189 -41.87 27.81 25.41
C ILE A 189 -40.69 28.12 26.33
N ASP A 190 -39.53 27.53 26.07
CA ASP A 190 -38.30 27.75 26.82
C ASP A 190 -37.08 27.53 25.90
N PRO A 191 -36.18 28.52 25.75
CA PRO A 191 -34.97 28.40 24.93
C PRO A 191 -34.08 27.19 25.26
N THR A 192 -34.10 26.71 26.51
CA THR A 192 -33.33 25.55 26.97
C THR A 192 -33.85 24.21 26.42
N LEU A 193 -35.09 24.17 25.90
CA LEU A 193 -35.68 22.97 25.30
C LEU A 193 -35.19 22.69 23.87
N GLY A 194 -34.57 23.66 23.20
CA GLY A 194 -33.94 23.47 21.88
C GLY A 194 -32.85 22.39 21.92
N PRO A 195 -31.82 22.51 22.79
CA PRO A 195 -30.82 21.47 23.01
C PRO A 195 -31.40 20.09 23.40
N SER A 196 -32.43 20.06 24.25
CA SER A 196 -33.10 18.82 24.68
C SER A 196 -33.79 18.11 23.52
N THR A 197 -34.48 18.86 22.66
CA THR A 197 -35.11 18.33 21.43
C THR A 197 -34.05 17.71 20.51
N GLU A 198 -32.89 18.35 20.42
CA GLU A 198 -31.81 17.89 19.55
C GLU A 198 -31.09 16.65 20.08
N ALA A 199 -30.96 16.53 21.40
CA ALA A 199 -30.46 15.32 22.03
C ALA A 199 -31.37 14.11 21.74
N ILE A 200 -32.69 14.31 21.71
CA ILE A 200 -33.66 13.26 21.35
C ILE A 200 -33.53 12.91 19.87
N ARG A 201 -33.43 13.92 18.98
CA ARG A 201 -33.22 13.71 17.53
C ARG A 201 -32.02 12.81 17.27
N LYS A 202 -30.84 13.16 17.81
CA LYS A 202 -29.61 12.36 17.64
C LYS A 202 -29.75 10.93 18.15
N ARG A 203 -30.46 10.72 19.27
CA ARG A 203 -30.67 9.37 19.81
C ARG A 203 -31.50 8.51 18.86
N LEU A 204 -32.56 9.08 18.29
CA LEU A 204 -33.39 8.39 17.30
C LEU A 204 -32.65 8.17 15.98
N GLU A 205 -31.85 9.13 15.55
CA GLU A 205 -30.97 8.99 14.38
C GLU A 205 -30.09 7.74 14.49
N HIS A 206 -29.39 7.60 15.62
CA HIS A 206 -28.58 6.43 15.91
C HIS A 206 -29.41 5.14 15.94
N ALA A 207 -30.63 5.16 16.48
CA ALA A 207 -31.51 4.00 16.50
C ALA A 207 -31.92 3.57 15.08
N VAL A 208 -32.27 4.52 14.21
CA VAL A 208 -32.64 4.28 12.80
C VAL A 208 -31.45 3.71 12.02
N PHE A 209 -30.26 4.31 12.13
CA PHE A 209 -29.08 3.78 11.44
C PHE A 209 -28.60 2.42 12.01
N ASN A 210 -28.86 2.13 13.27
CA ASN A 210 -28.63 0.79 13.82
C ASN A 210 -29.62 -0.24 13.25
N LEU A 211 -30.85 0.15 12.96
CA LEU A 211 -31.81 -0.70 12.24
C LEU A 211 -31.34 -0.96 10.80
N GLU A 212 -30.91 0.08 10.07
CA GLU A 212 -30.32 -0.06 8.72
C GLU A 212 -29.16 -1.06 8.71
N LYS A 213 -28.24 -0.99 9.68
CA LYS A 213 -27.14 -1.97 9.81
C LYS A 213 -27.65 -3.40 10.01
N LYS A 214 -28.74 -3.59 10.78
CA LYS A 214 -29.36 -4.92 10.97
C LYS A 214 -30.02 -5.43 9.69
N LEU A 215 -30.64 -4.56 8.90
CA LEU A 215 -31.20 -4.90 7.58
C LEU A 215 -30.11 -5.38 6.63
N ILE A 216 -29.01 -4.62 6.52
CA ILE A 216 -27.84 -5.03 5.71
C ILE A 216 -27.28 -6.37 6.18
N LYS A 217 -27.17 -6.59 7.50
CA LYS A 217 -26.70 -7.88 8.05
C LYS A 217 -27.67 -9.02 7.74
N ALA A 218 -28.98 -8.77 7.72
CA ALA A 218 -29.97 -9.77 7.32
C ALA A 218 -29.81 -10.12 5.84
N GLU A 219 -29.69 -9.13 4.96
CA GLU A 219 -29.48 -9.40 3.54
C GLU A 219 -28.15 -10.06 3.24
N LYS A 220 -27.09 -9.78 4.01
CA LYS A 220 -25.83 -10.52 3.89
C LYS A 220 -26.00 -12.03 4.02
N ARG A 221 -26.95 -12.48 4.84
CA ARG A 221 -27.27 -13.91 5.01
C ARG A 221 -28.09 -14.44 3.84
N ASN A 222 -28.99 -13.65 3.29
CA ASN A 222 -29.79 -14.05 2.12
C ASN A 222 -28.92 -14.25 0.87
N TYR A 223 -27.89 -13.42 0.70
CA TYR A 223 -26.97 -13.46 -0.44
C TYR A 223 -25.64 -14.18 -0.15
N GLU A 224 -25.57 -15.02 0.89
CA GLU A 224 -24.33 -15.64 1.37
C GLU A 224 -23.53 -16.33 0.25
N THR A 225 -24.20 -17.11 -0.61
CA THR A 225 -23.54 -17.78 -1.75
C THR A 225 -22.83 -16.80 -2.66
N ARG A 226 -23.44 -15.67 -2.98
CA ARG A 226 -22.86 -14.65 -3.85
C ARG A 226 -21.72 -13.91 -3.16
N LEU A 227 -21.86 -13.59 -1.88
CA LEU A 227 -20.79 -12.95 -1.11
C LEU A 227 -19.57 -13.86 -0.96
N ASN A 228 -19.77 -15.18 -0.86
CA ASN A 228 -18.68 -16.15 -0.84
C ASN A 228 -17.97 -16.23 -2.20
N GLN A 229 -18.68 -16.05 -3.31
CA GLN A 229 -18.04 -15.93 -4.63
C GLN A 229 -17.18 -14.66 -4.73
N ILE A 230 -17.65 -13.54 -4.19
CA ILE A 230 -16.85 -12.31 -4.08
C ILE A 230 -15.57 -12.58 -3.28
N ASP A 231 -15.65 -13.29 -2.15
CA ASP A 231 -14.45 -13.65 -1.37
C ASP A 231 -13.47 -14.50 -2.18
N GLN A 232 -13.96 -15.50 -2.89
CA GLN A 232 -13.12 -16.38 -3.70
C GLN A 232 -12.39 -15.60 -4.80
N VAL A 233 -13.10 -14.72 -5.50
CA VAL A 233 -12.49 -13.87 -6.52
C VAL A 233 -11.51 -12.88 -5.89
N LYS A 234 -11.85 -12.25 -4.76
CA LYS A 234 -10.95 -11.35 -4.04
C LYS A 234 -9.67 -12.06 -3.61
N ALA A 235 -9.75 -13.30 -3.12
CA ALA A 235 -8.60 -14.10 -2.74
C ALA A 235 -7.74 -14.54 -3.94
N GLU A 236 -8.37 -14.76 -5.11
CA GLU A 236 -7.67 -15.02 -6.37
C GLU A 236 -6.92 -13.78 -6.88
N LEU A 237 -7.52 -12.59 -6.80
CA LEU A 237 -6.91 -11.33 -7.27
C LEU A 237 -5.90 -10.72 -6.28
N PHE A 238 -6.10 -10.95 -4.97
CA PHE A 238 -5.28 -10.40 -3.89
C PHE A 238 -4.81 -11.52 -2.95
N PRO A 239 -3.89 -12.39 -3.40
CA PRO A 239 -3.40 -13.51 -2.61
C PRO A 239 -2.82 -13.03 -1.27
N GLY A 240 -3.22 -13.70 -0.18
CA GLY A 240 -2.81 -13.32 1.16
C GLY A 240 -3.31 -11.94 1.61
N GLY A 241 -4.29 -11.36 0.93
CA GLY A 241 -4.80 -10.01 1.21
C GLY A 241 -3.86 -8.88 0.76
N SER A 242 -2.89 -9.19 -0.09
CA SER A 242 -1.94 -8.21 -0.64
C SER A 242 -1.89 -8.28 -2.16
N LEU A 243 -1.17 -7.34 -2.79
CA LEU A 243 -1.09 -7.26 -4.24
C LEU A 243 -0.51 -8.55 -4.85
N GLN A 244 -1.09 -9.00 -5.97
CA GLN A 244 -0.63 -10.17 -6.72
C GLN A 244 0.87 -10.11 -7.02
N GLU A 245 1.37 -8.95 -7.47
CA GLU A 245 2.79 -8.72 -7.79
C GLU A 245 3.77 -8.88 -6.62
N ARG A 246 3.28 -9.00 -5.37
CA ARG A 246 4.11 -9.26 -4.17
C ARG A 246 4.15 -10.72 -3.74
N ASN A 247 3.31 -11.57 -4.32
CA ASN A 247 3.14 -12.95 -3.88
C ASN A 247 3.36 -13.94 -5.02
N GLU A 248 2.93 -13.60 -6.22
CA GLU A 248 2.98 -14.51 -7.36
C GLU A 248 4.27 -14.34 -8.17
N ASN A 249 4.75 -15.47 -8.67
CA ASN A 249 5.90 -15.51 -9.56
C ASN A 249 5.44 -15.40 -11.02
N PHE A 250 6.12 -14.56 -11.81
CA PHE A 250 5.81 -14.36 -13.23
C PHE A 250 5.80 -15.67 -14.05
N GLY A 251 6.57 -16.68 -13.63
CA GLY A 251 6.71 -17.95 -14.33
C GLY A 251 5.40 -18.71 -14.50
N LEU A 252 4.47 -18.60 -13.53
CA LEU A 252 3.14 -19.22 -13.63
C LEU A 252 2.34 -18.65 -14.82
N PHE A 253 2.42 -17.34 -15.03
CA PHE A 253 1.79 -16.67 -16.16
C PHE A 253 2.52 -16.97 -17.47
N TYR A 254 3.85 -17.00 -17.43
CA TYR A 254 4.67 -17.24 -18.62
C TYR A 254 4.45 -18.64 -19.20
N VAL A 255 4.28 -19.66 -18.35
CA VAL A 255 3.94 -21.03 -18.81
C VAL A 255 2.62 -21.07 -19.58
N LYS A 256 1.64 -20.26 -19.18
CA LYS A 256 0.30 -20.23 -19.80
C LYS A 256 0.23 -19.32 -21.04
N LEU A 257 0.85 -18.15 -20.98
CA LEU A 257 0.72 -17.08 -21.98
C LEU A 257 1.91 -17.02 -22.95
N GLY A 258 3.02 -17.66 -22.62
CA GLY A 258 4.24 -17.70 -23.42
C GLY A 258 4.91 -16.32 -23.61
N PRO A 259 5.74 -16.18 -24.66
CA PRO A 259 6.50 -14.95 -24.93
C PRO A 259 5.63 -13.69 -25.08
N LYS A 260 4.38 -13.85 -25.58
CA LYS A 260 3.43 -12.75 -25.75
C LYS A 260 3.11 -11.98 -24.46
N LEU A 261 3.29 -12.62 -23.30
CA LEU A 261 3.15 -11.96 -22.01
C LEU A 261 4.08 -10.75 -21.89
N ILE A 262 5.35 -10.91 -22.27
CA ILE A 262 6.35 -9.84 -22.15
C ILE A 262 6.00 -8.71 -23.11
N ASP A 263 5.61 -9.03 -24.35
CA ASP A 263 5.18 -8.03 -25.34
C ASP A 263 3.97 -7.22 -24.83
N ASP A 264 2.98 -7.89 -24.26
CA ASP A 264 1.81 -7.24 -23.68
C ASP A 264 2.17 -6.38 -22.46
N LEU A 265 3.07 -6.83 -21.58
CA LEU A 265 3.55 -6.05 -20.44
C LEU A 265 4.27 -4.78 -20.90
N VAL A 266 5.23 -4.89 -21.84
CA VAL A 266 5.98 -3.75 -22.39
C VAL A 266 5.05 -2.75 -23.09
N LYS A 267 4.04 -3.26 -23.82
CA LYS A 267 3.07 -2.42 -24.51
C LYS A 267 2.22 -1.60 -23.54
N ASN A 268 1.74 -2.22 -22.46
CA ASN A 268 0.72 -1.66 -21.59
C ASN A 268 1.28 -0.95 -20.35
N PHE A 269 2.48 -1.31 -19.86
CA PHE A 269 3.10 -0.60 -18.75
C PHE A 269 3.66 0.73 -19.24
N LYS A 270 3.01 1.82 -18.81
CA LYS A 270 3.42 3.20 -19.07
C LYS A 270 4.06 3.76 -17.79
N PRO A 271 5.40 3.86 -17.71
CA PRO A 271 6.08 4.20 -16.45
C PRO A 271 5.75 5.59 -15.89
N LEU A 272 5.32 6.52 -16.74
CA LEU A 272 5.02 7.91 -16.37
C LEU A 272 3.53 8.19 -16.17
N ASP A 273 2.67 7.17 -16.27
CA ASP A 273 1.23 7.33 -16.12
C ASP A 273 0.76 7.25 -14.65
N PHE A 274 1.62 6.75 -13.75
CA PHE A 274 1.36 6.61 -12.31
C PHE A 274 0.03 5.91 -11.97
N LYS A 275 -0.34 4.91 -12.78
CA LYS A 275 -1.58 4.14 -12.66
C LYS A 275 -1.30 2.68 -12.38
N PHE A 276 -2.21 2.06 -11.64
CA PHE A 276 -2.24 0.61 -11.51
C PHE A 276 -2.78 -0.01 -12.80
N THR A 277 -2.09 -0.99 -13.37
CA THR A 277 -2.44 -1.58 -14.66
C THR A 277 -3.09 -2.96 -14.47
N ILE A 278 -4.34 -3.10 -14.92
CA ILE A 278 -5.03 -4.39 -14.92
C ILE A 278 -4.98 -4.97 -16.33
N LEU A 279 -4.41 -6.17 -16.45
CA LEU A 279 -4.29 -6.91 -17.70
C LEU A 279 -5.21 -8.12 -17.65
N SER A 280 -6.29 -8.09 -18.43
CA SER A 280 -7.15 -9.26 -18.60
C SER A 280 -6.72 -10.08 -19.82
N GLU A 281 -6.64 -11.40 -19.63
CA GLU A 281 -6.54 -12.40 -20.71
C GLU A 281 -7.59 -12.20 -21.80
#